data_AF-A0A367ZAT8-F1
#
_entry.id   AF-A0A367ZAT8-F1
#
_cell.length_a   1.000
_cell.length_b   1.000
_cell.length_c   1.000
_cell.angle_alpha   90.00
_cell.angle_beta   90.00
_cell.angle_gamma   90.00
#
_symmetry.space_group_name_H-M   'P 1'
#
loop_
_entity.id
_entity.type
_entity.pdbx_description
1 polymer ?
#
loop_
_entity_poly.entity_id
_entity_poly.type
_entity_poly.pdbx_seq_one_letter_code
_entity_poly.pdbx_strand_id
1 'polypeptide(L)'
;MPKFTKDQIKEKFSNSSDFNELFDAFEAALESKIEDLDLYKILFWNNSLTPDELCLFGEKLVQVFPNMAYDVYLWLAKVFEVTYSMFDNYELALEYFFKASHIKPEELEPYIAASNCYEPDLNIPPADYLIEFLKKGLMYVKNPSPLYKRLSELYERIGDEDQSLYFRKLSEESQTETPEE
;
A
#
# COMPACT_ATOMS: atom_id res chain seq x y z
N MET A 1 -27.23 18.13 13.43
CA MET A 1 -26.56 18.89 12.34
C MET A 1 -25.10 18.48 12.36
N PRO A 2 -24.44 18.30 11.21
CA PRO A 2 -23.02 17.95 11.20
C PRO A 2 -22.21 19.06 11.88
N LYS A 3 -21.25 18.68 12.74
CA LYS A 3 -20.42 19.59 13.54
C LYS A 3 -19.50 20.45 12.66
N PHE A 4 -19.15 19.94 11.47
CA PHE A 4 -18.31 20.61 10.47
C PHE A 4 -18.86 20.36 9.05
N THR A 5 -18.58 21.30 8.13
CA THR A 5 -18.78 21.06 6.68
C THR A 5 -17.59 20.29 6.10
N LYS A 6 -17.76 19.70 4.91
CA LYS A 6 -16.69 18.97 4.21
C LYS A 6 -15.45 19.84 3.97
N ASP A 7 -15.65 21.11 3.62
CA ASP A 7 -14.55 22.06 3.39
C ASP A 7 -13.80 22.39 4.69
N GLN A 8 -14.52 22.53 5.81
CA GLN A 8 -13.91 22.74 7.13
C GLN A 8 -13.09 21.53 7.58
N ILE A 9 -13.58 20.31 7.31
CA ILE A 9 -12.84 19.07 7.61
C ILE A 9 -11.54 19.03 6.78
N LYS A 10 -11.65 19.33 5.48
CA LYS A 10 -10.49 19.38 4.58
C LYS A 10 -9.43 20.39 5.04
N GLU A 11 -9.87 21.59 5.44
CA GLU A 11 -8.99 22.63 5.96
C GLU A 11 -8.29 22.17 7.23
N LYS A 12 -9.02 21.54 8.16
CA LYS A 12 -8.44 20.98 9.39
C LYS A 12 -7.42 19.89 9.10
N PHE A 13 -7.75 18.94 8.23
CA PHE A 13 -6.82 17.87 7.84
C PHE A 13 -5.53 18.39 7.21
N SER A 14 -5.60 19.51 6.47
CA SER A 14 -4.42 20.09 5.82
C SER A 14 -3.56 20.92 6.76
N ASN A 15 -4.18 21.69 7.67
CA ASN A 15 -3.51 22.80 8.35
C ASN A 15 -3.33 22.57 9.86
N SER A 16 -4.12 21.69 10.48
CA SER A 16 -4.03 21.47 11.91
C SER A 16 -2.83 20.57 12.24
N SER A 17 -2.11 20.93 13.30
CA SER A 17 -1.05 20.12 13.88
C SER A 17 -1.45 19.52 15.24
N ASP A 18 -2.68 19.76 15.69
CA ASP A 18 -3.20 19.25 16.95
C ASP A 18 -3.99 17.95 16.70
N PHE A 19 -3.56 16.88 17.36
CA PHE A 19 -4.19 15.56 17.20
C PHE A 19 -5.67 15.57 17.57
N ASN A 20 -6.07 16.27 18.64
CA ASN A 20 -7.47 16.28 19.07
C ASN A 20 -8.35 17.00 18.05
N GLU A 21 -7.87 18.08 17.44
CA GLU A 21 -8.59 18.76 16.37
C GLU A 21 -8.74 17.91 15.11
N LEU A 22 -7.67 17.18 14.73
CA LEU A 22 -7.71 16.24 13.61
C LEU A 22 -8.68 15.10 13.90
N PHE A 23 -8.65 14.56 15.12
CA PHE A 23 -9.54 13.51 15.57
C PHE A 23 -11.00 13.95 15.59
N ASP A 24 -11.30 15.14 16.13
CA ASP A 24 -12.65 15.71 16.14
C ASP A 24 -13.20 15.91 14.72
N ALA A 25 -12.36 16.38 13.78
CA ALA A 25 -12.73 16.55 12.38
C ALA A 25 -12.96 15.19 11.69
N PHE A 26 -12.14 14.20 12.02
CA PHE A 26 -12.27 12.84 11.51
C PHE A 26 -13.56 12.17 12.01
N GLU A 27 -13.85 12.23 13.31
CA GLU A 27 -15.12 11.71 13.86
C GLU A 27 -16.33 12.37 13.20
N ALA A 28 -16.30 13.70 13.02
CA ALA A 28 -17.38 14.41 12.33
C ALA A 28 -17.55 13.96 10.87
N ALA A 29 -16.46 13.63 10.17
CA ALA A 29 -16.51 13.08 8.82
C ALA A 29 -17.17 11.70 8.79
N LEU A 30 -16.81 10.82 9.74
CA LEU A 30 -17.39 9.49 9.88
C LEU A 30 -18.88 9.54 10.25
N GLU A 31 -19.26 10.37 11.23
CA GLU A 31 -20.65 10.59 11.64
C GLU A 31 -21.51 11.11 10.48
N SER A 32 -20.91 11.93 9.62
CA SER A 32 -21.55 12.47 8.41
C SER A 32 -21.54 11.48 7.24
N LYS A 33 -20.99 10.27 7.42
CA LYS A 33 -20.87 9.21 6.42
C LYS A 33 -20.18 9.67 5.13
N ILE A 34 -19.10 10.45 5.28
CA ILE A 34 -18.33 10.93 4.14
C ILE A 34 -17.39 9.80 3.68
N GLU A 35 -17.81 9.06 2.65
CA GLU A 35 -17.01 8.04 1.96
C GLU A 35 -16.21 8.69 0.81
N ASP A 36 -15.26 9.57 1.16
CA ASP A 36 -14.40 10.24 0.19
C ASP A 36 -12.92 9.98 0.51
N LEU A 37 -12.31 9.06 -0.23
CA LEU A 37 -10.91 8.70 -0.03
C LEU A 37 -9.99 9.91 -0.21
N ASP A 38 -10.25 10.80 -1.17
CA ASP A 38 -9.37 11.94 -1.44
C ASP A 38 -9.35 12.92 -0.26
N LEU A 39 -10.44 13.00 0.51
CA LEU A 39 -10.47 13.75 1.76
C LEU A 39 -9.54 13.12 2.81
N TYR A 40 -9.60 11.80 2.99
CA TYR A 40 -8.76 11.12 4.00
C TYR A 40 -7.28 11.03 3.60
N LYS A 41 -6.96 11.01 2.30
CA LYS A 41 -5.57 11.15 1.83
C LYS A 41 -4.92 12.43 2.33
N ILE A 42 -5.68 13.52 2.42
CA ILE A 42 -5.17 14.79 2.95
C ILE A 42 -4.78 14.65 4.42
N LEU A 43 -5.61 13.95 5.21
CA LEU A 43 -5.28 13.63 6.60
C LEU A 43 -4.02 12.76 6.68
N PHE A 44 -3.90 11.74 5.83
CA PHE A 44 -2.75 10.83 5.86
C PHE A 44 -1.43 11.50 5.45
N TRP A 45 -1.47 12.58 4.67
CA TRP A 45 -0.30 13.41 4.36
C TRP A 45 0.03 14.47 5.40
N ASN A 46 -0.72 14.54 6.49
CA ASN A 46 -0.45 15.53 7.51
C ASN A 46 0.83 15.15 8.28
N ASN A 47 1.89 15.94 8.07
CA ASN A 47 3.20 15.72 8.67
C ASN A 47 3.24 15.83 10.21
N SER A 48 2.16 16.30 10.84
CA SER A 48 2.06 16.33 12.31
C SER A 48 1.72 14.96 12.90
N LEU A 49 1.21 14.03 12.09
CA LEU A 49 0.83 12.70 12.55
C LEU A 49 2.03 11.77 12.61
N THR A 50 2.08 11.01 13.69
CA THR A 50 2.99 9.87 13.86
C THR A 50 2.47 8.63 13.12
N PRO A 51 3.33 7.63 12.85
CA PRO A 51 2.89 6.39 12.24
C PRO A 51 1.74 5.70 12.99
N ASP A 52 1.80 5.67 14.32
CA ASP A 52 0.75 5.05 15.15
C ASP A 52 -0.60 5.77 15.02
N GLU A 53 -0.59 7.09 14.92
CA GLU A 53 -1.81 7.88 14.70
C GLU A 53 -2.38 7.66 13.30
N LEU A 54 -1.53 7.57 12.27
CA LEU A 54 -1.95 7.21 10.92
C LEU A 54 -2.59 5.82 10.88
N CYS A 55 -1.98 4.83 11.54
CA CYS A 55 -2.57 3.50 11.70
C CYS A 55 -3.93 3.58 12.39
N LEU A 56 -4.06 4.35 13.47
CA LEU A 56 -5.32 4.51 14.19
C LEU A 56 -6.43 5.08 13.31
N PHE A 57 -6.16 6.14 12.55
CA PHE A 57 -7.13 6.71 11.60
C PHE A 57 -7.48 5.71 10.50
N GLY A 58 -6.47 5.06 9.93
CA GLY A 58 -6.61 4.05 8.89
C GLY A 58 -7.51 2.89 9.29
N GLU A 59 -7.18 2.22 10.39
CA GLU A 59 -7.94 1.07 10.87
C GLU A 59 -9.37 1.45 11.25
N LYS A 60 -9.55 2.61 11.89
CA LYS A 60 -10.90 3.10 12.20
C LYS A 60 -11.72 3.39 10.95
N LEU A 61 -11.10 3.97 9.91
CA LEU A 61 -11.77 4.24 8.64
C LEU A 61 -12.23 2.95 7.97
N VAL A 62 -11.39 1.91 7.96
CA VAL A 62 -11.73 0.59 7.39
C VAL A 62 -12.82 -0.12 8.19
N GLN A 63 -12.83 0.02 9.52
CA GLN A 63 -13.91 -0.54 10.35
C GLN A 63 -15.27 0.09 10.06
N VAL A 64 -15.31 1.39 9.76
CA VAL A 64 -16.55 2.13 9.47
C VAL A 64 -16.98 1.97 8.00
N PHE A 65 -16.02 1.98 7.07
CA PHE A 65 -16.25 1.82 5.64
C PHE A 65 -15.43 0.65 5.06
N PRO A 66 -15.85 -0.62 5.29
CA PRO A 66 -15.11 -1.79 4.81
C PRO A 66 -14.94 -1.86 3.29
N ASN A 67 -15.83 -1.22 2.53
CA ASN A 67 -15.74 -1.09 1.08
C ASN A 67 -14.52 -0.29 0.61
N MET A 68 -13.96 0.58 1.46
CA MET A 68 -12.77 1.38 1.17
C MET A 68 -11.47 0.70 1.61
N ALA A 69 -11.54 -0.48 2.24
CA ALA A 69 -10.41 -1.13 2.91
C ALA A 69 -9.16 -1.26 2.02
N TYR A 70 -9.35 -1.75 0.80
CA TYR A 70 -8.26 -1.92 -0.16
C TYR A 70 -7.53 -0.60 -0.42
N ASP A 71 -8.29 0.45 -0.79
CA ASP A 71 -7.70 1.72 -1.18
C ASP A 71 -7.07 2.45 0.00
N VAL A 72 -7.68 2.35 1.20
CA VAL A 72 -7.12 2.92 2.44
C VAL A 72 -5.80 2.24 2.81
N TYR A 73 -5.76 0.91 2.83
CA TYR A 73 -4.55 0.17 3.17
C TYR A 73 -3.43 0.41 2.15
N LEU A 74 -3.77 0.42 0.86
CA LEU A 74 -2.80 0.73 -0.19
C LEU A 74 -2.26 2.16 -0.04
N TRP A 75 -3.10 3.12 0.32
CA TRP A 75 -2.65 4.51 0.51
C TRP A 75 -1.74 4.67 1.73
N LEU A 76 -2.10 4.06 2.86
CA LEU A 76 -1.25 4.11 4.07
C LEU A 76 0.11 3.48 3.81
N ALA A 77 0.15 2.33 3.11
CA ALA A 77 1.41 1.71 2.72
C ALA A 77 2.32 2.67 1.93
N LYS A 78 1.74 3.39 0.95
CA LYS A 78 2.46 4.38 0.14
C LYS A 78 2.92 5.60 0.94
N VAL A 79 2.12 6.05 1.92
CA VAL A 79 2.56 7.10 2.86
C VAL A 79 3.77 6.60 3.62
N PHE A 80 3.69 5.42 4.23
CA PHE A 80 4.80 4.87 5.02
C PHE A 80 6.07 4.67 4.22
N GLU A 81 5.94 4.17 2.98
CA GLU A 81 7.04 4.05 2.02
C GLU A 81 7.71 5.41 1.76
N VAL A 82 6.94 6.47 1.50
CA VAL A 82 7.51 7.77 1.12
C VAL A 82 8.04 8.56 2.33
N THR A 83 7.31 8.60 3.44
CA THR A 83 7.63 9.50 4.56
C THR A 83 8.60 8.89 5.56
N TYR A 84 8.77 7.56 5.56
CA TYR A 84 9.58 6.87 6.58
C TYR A 84 10.53 5.80 6.03
N SER A 85 10.78 5.78 4.71
CA SER A 85 11.73 4.86 4.05
C SER A 85 13.15 4.95 4.58
N MET A 86 13.57 6.06 5.18
CA MET A 86 14.99 6.24 5.49
C MET A 86 15.50 5.50 6.72
N PHE A 87 14.66 5.06 7.69
CA PHE A 87 15.24 4.54 8.94
C PHE A 87 14.58 3.39 9.71
N ASP A 88 13.32 2.96 9.52
CA ASP A 88 12.79 1.79 10.28
C ASP A 88 11.40 1.27 9.82
N ASN A 89 10.68 1.98 8.95
CA ASN A 89 9.24 1.72 8.77
C ASN A 89 8.85 0.97 7.48
N TYR A 90 9.81 0.33 6.79
CA TYR A 90 9.47 -0.58 5.69
C TYR A 90 8.54 -1.71 6.16
N GLU A 91 8.67 -2.15 7.41
CA GLU A 91 7.78 -3.15 8.00
C GLU A 91 6.31 -2.71 7.98
N LEU A 92 6.03 -1.45 8.33
CA LEU A 92 4.68 -0.88 8.28
C LEU A 92 4.18 -0.75 6.84
N ALA A 93 5.00 -0.24 5.93
CA ALA A 93 4.61 -0.15 4.52
C ALA A 93 4.23 -1.54 3.98
N LEU A 94 5.05 -2.55 4.26
CA LEU A 94 4.80 -3.92 3.87
C LEU A 94 3.54 -4.48 4.53
N GLU A 95 3.35 -4.32 5.84
CA GLU A 95 2.15 -4.77 6.56
C GLU A 95 0.88 -4.27 5.87
N TYR A 96 0.86 -3.00 5.49
CA TYR A 96 -0.29 -2.41 4.81
C TYR A 96 -0.44 -2.86 3.35
N PHE A 97 0.66 -3.12 2.63
CA PHE A 97 0.58 -3.82 1.33
C PHE A 97 0.02 -5.25 1.48
N PHE A 98 0.40 -5.98 2.53
CA PHE A 98 -0.20 -7.29 2.83
C PHE A 98 -1.68 -7.14 3.10
N LYS A 99 -2.11 -6.23 3.98
CA LYS A 99 -3.54 -6.00 4.23
C LYS A 99 -4.29 -5.68 2.94
N ALA A 100 -3.77 -4.80 2.09
CA ALA A 100 -4.38 -4.50 0.79
C ALA A 100 -4.51 -5.75 -0.10
N SER A 101 -3.47 -6.58 -0.19
CA SER A 101 -3.50 -7.84 -0.96
C SER A 101 -4.49 -8.86 -0.40
N HIS A 102 -4.81 -8.84 0.90
CA HIS A 102 -5.84 -9.73 1.46
C HIS A 102 -7.26 -9.27 1.10
N ILE A 103 -7.46 -7.96 0.89
CA ILE A 103 -8.77 -7.42 0.49
C ILE A 103 -9.03 -7.67 -1.01
N LYS A 104 -8.03 -7.44 -1.87
CA LYS A 104 -8.10 -7.71 -3.31
C LYS A 104 -6.85 -8.43 -3.79
N PRO A 105 -6.77 -9.77 -3.62
CA PRO A 105 -5.58 -10.54 -3.98
C PRO A 105 -5.31 -10.60 -5.49
N GLU A 106 -6.30 -10.30 -6.31
CA GLU A 106 -6.20 -10.25 -7.77
C GLU A 106 -5.51 -8.99 -8.30
N GLU A 107 -5.36 -7.96 -7.47
CA GLU A 107 -4.74 -6.69 -7.83
C GLU A 107 -3.21 -6.79 -7.75
N LEU A 108 -2.53 -6.30 -8.77
CA LEU A 108 -1.07 -6.36 -8.86
C LEU A 108 -0.37 -5.38 -7.93
N GLU A 109 -0.98 -4.22 -7.74
CA GLU A 109 -0.34 -3.05 -7.14
C GLU A 109 0.29 -3.31 -5.76
N PRO A 110 -0.37 -4.00 -4.79
CA PRO A 110 0.24 -4.25 -3.49
C PRO A 110 1.52 -5.08 -3.57
N TYR A 111 1.56 -6.09 -4.45
CA TYR A 111 2.71 -6.96 -4.65
C TYR A 111 3.87 -6.21 -5.30
N ILE A 112 3.58 -5.43 -6.34
CA ILE A 112 4.58 -4.64 -7.06
C ILE A 112 5.17 -3.57 -6.13
N ALA A 113 4.33 -2.83 -5.41
CA ALA A 113 4.77 -1.77 -4.52
C ALA A 113 5.60 -2.32 -3.34
N ALA A 114 5.20 -3.45 -2.73
CA ALA A 114 6.00 -4.11 -1.72
C ALA A 114 7.39 -4.52 -2.24
N SER A 115 7.49 -5.02 -3.48
CA SER A 115 8.79 -5.38 -4.07
C SER A 115 9.71 -4.18 -4.30
N ASN A 116 9.14 -2.98 -4.51
CA ASN A 116 9.93 -1.75 -4.68
C ASN A 116 10.58 -1.28 -3.37
N CYS A 117 10.11 -1.77 -2.21
CA CYS A 117 10.71 -1.47 -0.91
C CYS A 117 12.07 -2.15 -0.69
N TYR A 118 12.51 -3.03 -1.59
CA TYR A 118 13.73 -3.82 -1.42
C TYR A 118 15.02 -3.03 -1.63
N GLU A 119 15.76 -2.84 -0.53
CA GLU A 119 17.12 -2.29 -0.55
C GLU A 119 18.19 -3.39 -0.51
N PRO A 120 18.88 -3.65 -1.63
CA PRO A 120 19.77 -4.80 -1.78
C PRO A 120 21.03 -4.72 -0.91
N ASP A 121 21.54 -3.52 -0.67
CA ASP A 121 22.75 -3.31 0.14
C ASP A 121 22.54 -3.70 1.61
N LEU A 122 21.30 -3.59 2.09
CA LEU A 122 20.92 -3.91 3.46
C LEU A 122 20.13 -5.22 3.57
N ASN A 123 19.63 -5.76 2.45
CA ASN A 123 18.66 -6.85 2.39
C ASN A 123 17.42 -6.56 3.26
N ILE A 124 16.87 -5.34 3.12
CA ILE A 124 15.69 -4.88 3.87
C ILE A 124 14.59 -4.45 2.88
N PRO A 125 13.37 -5.00 2.99
CA PRO A 125 13.06 -6.23 3.73
C PRO A 125 13.84 -7.45 3.17
N PRO A 126 13.91 -8.58 3.88
CA PRO A 126 14.57 -9.78 3.38
C PRO A 126 13.99 -10.21 2.03
N ALA A 127 14.84 -10.45 1.04
CA ALA A 127 14.41 -10.81 -0.31
C ALA A 127 13.50 -12.05 -0.35
N ASP A 128 13.81 -13.08 0.45
CA ASP A 128 13.00 -14.32 0.54
C ASP A 128 11.56 -14.02 0.93
N TYR A 129 11.35 -13.05 1.82
CA TYR A 129 10.02 -12.65 2.26
C TYR A 129 9.23 -12.00 1.12
N LEU A 130 9.86 -11.11 0.35
CA LEU A 130 9.26 -10.50 -0.83
C LEU A 130 8.98 -11.53 -1.94
N ILE A 131 9.92 -12.44 -2.17
CA ILE A 131 9.78 -13.52 -3.14
C ILE A 131 8.55 -14.38 -2.81
N GLU A 132 8.41 -14.81 -1.56
CA GLU A 132 7.24 -15.59 -1.14
C GLU A 132 5.95 -14.79 -1.23
N PHE A 133 5.98 -13.48 -0.98
CA PHE A 133 4.81 -12.62 -1.18
C PHE A 133 4.40 -12.52 -2.65
N LEU A 134 5.36 -12.28 -3.55
CA LEU A 134 5.11 -12.25 -5.00
C LEU A 134 4.57 -13.59 -5.52
N LYS A 135 5.15 -14.71 -5.05
CA LYS A 135 4.68 -16.06 -5.41
C LYS A 135 3.24 -16.33 -4.96
N LYS A 136 2.84 -15.85 -3.78
CA LYS A 136 1.43 -15.90 -3.36
C LYS A 136 0.54 -15.12 -4.33
N GLY A 137 0.99 -13.94 -4.76
CA GLY A 137 0.26 -13.13 -5.75
C GLY A 137 0.02 -13.87 -7.07
N LEU A 138 0.98 -14.68 -7.54
CA LEU A 138 0.82 -15.49 -8.76
C LEU A 138 -0.38 -16.44 -8.72
N MET A 139 -0.86 -16.82 -7.54
CA MET A 139 -2.03 -17.70 -7.38
C MET A 139 -3.36 -16.98 -7.64
N TYR A 140 -3.39 -15.65 -7.61
CA TYR A 140 -4.62 -14.85 -7.58
C TYR A 140 -4.71 -13.81 -8.69
N VAL A 141 -3.59 -13.22 -9.11
CA VAL A 141 -3.60 -12.12 -10.07
C VAL A 141 -4.03 -12.57 -11.45
N LYS A 142 -4.84 -11.74 -12.12
CA LYS A 142 -5.36 -12.04 -13.46
C LYS A 142 -4.28 -12.07 -14.53
N ASN A 143 -3.28 -11.20 -14.40
CA ASN A 143 -2.14 -11.11 -15.31
C ASN A 143 -0.84 -11.27 -14.49
N PRO A 144 -0.23 -12.46 -14.47
CA PRO A 144 0.96 -12.72 -13.65
C PRO A 144 2.26 -12.17 -14.26
N SER A 145 2.29 -11.75 -15.54
CA SER A 145 3.51 -11.31 -16.23
C SER A 145 4.29 -10.23 -15.43
N PRO A 146 3.66 -9.18 -14.87
CA PRO A 146 4.37 -8.20 -14.06
C PRO A 146 5.01 -8.79 -12.79
N LEU A 147 4.37 -9.79 -12.16
CA LEU A 147 4.94 -10.46 -10.99
C LEU A 147 6.12 -11.36 -11.36
N TYR A 148 6.06 -12.07 -12.50
CA TYR A 148 7.20 -12.83 -13.01
C TYR A 148 8.41 -11.93 -13.28
N LYS A 149 8.19 -10.75 -13.88
CA LYS A 149 9.24 -9.76 -14.07
C LYS A 149 9.88 -9.34 -12.74
N ARG A 150 9.07 -9.03 -11.72
CA ARG A 150 9.60 -8.65 -10.39
C ARG A 150 10.35 -9.78 -9.69
N LEU A 151 9.87 -11.02 -9.80
CA LEU A 151 10.57 -12.19 -9.28
C LEU A 151 11.93 -12.36 -9.95
N SER A 152 12.01 -12.22 -11.29
CA SER A 152 13.27 -12.27 -12.03
C SER A 152 14.27 -11.21 -11.54
N GLU A 153 13.81 -9.97 -11.37
CA GLU A 153 14.62 -8.85 -10.86
C GLU A 153 15.11 -9.09 -9.42
N LEU A 154 14.26 -9.63 -8.53
CA LEU A 154 14.66 -9.95 -7.15
C LEU A 154 15.68 -11.09 -7.09
N TYR A 155 15.46 -12.18 -7.83
CA TYR A 155 16.39 -13.31 -7.90
C TYR A 155 17.76 -12.90 -8.47
N GLU A 156 17.77 -12.02 -9.48
CA GLU A 156 19.01 -11.44 -10.01
C GLU A 156 19.77 -10.64 -8.95
N ARG A 157 19.06 -9.82 -8.16
CA ARG A 157 19.67 -9.01 -7.09
C ARG A 157 20.28 -9.83 -5.95
N ILE A 158 19.75 -11.02 -5.67
CA ILE A 158 20.31 -11.93 -4.66
C ILE A 158 21.31 -12.95 -5.22
N GLY A 159 21.59 -12.90 -6.52
CA GLY A 159 22.59 -13.75 -7.19
C GLY A 159 22.09 -15.14 -7.58
N ASP A 160 20.77 -15.38 -7.60
CA ASP A 160 20.17 -16.63 -8.10
C ASP A 160 19.84 -16.51 -9.59
N GLU A 161 20.86 -16.76 -10.42
CA GLU A 161 20.75 -16.64 -11.88
C GLU A 161 19.74 -17.63 -12.48
N ASP A 162 19.67 -18.85 -11.94
CA ASP A 162 18.79 -19.91 -12.45
C ASP A 162 17.32 -19.52 -12.29
N GLN A 163 16.92 -19.07 -11.10
CA GLN A 163 15.56 -18.59 -10.86
C GLN A 163 15.27 -17.29 -11.61
N SER A 164 16.25 -16.39 -11.71
CA SER A 164 16.08 -15.16 -12.47
C SER A 164 15.74 -15.43 -13.94
N LEU A 165 16.48 -16.33 -14.60
CA LEU A 165 16.24 -16.73 -15.99
C LEU A 165 14.90 -17.45 -16.15
N TYR A 166 14.56 -18.34 -15.22
CA TYR A 166 13.27 -19.04 -15.23
C TYR A 166 12.09 -18.07 -15.25
N PHE A 167 12.05 -17.12 -14.32
CA PHE A 167 10.96 -16.14 -14.23
C PHE A 167 10.97 -15.11 -15.37
N ARG A 168 12.14 -14.77 -15.91
CA ARG A 168 12.26 -13.93 -17.11
C ARG A 168 11.55 -14.56 -18.30
N LYS A 169 11.78 -15.85 -18.53
CA LYS A 169 11.14 -16.60 -19.62
C LYS A 169 9.62 -16.66 -19.46
N LEU A 170 9.12 -16.95 -18.25
CA LEU A 170 7.68 -16.95 -17.97
C LEU A 170 7.03 -15.59 -18.22
N SER A 171 7.73 -14.50 -17.86
CA SER A 171 7.25 -13.14 -18.13
C SER A 171 7.10 -12.86 -19.62
N GLU A 172 8.05 -13.29 -20.43
CA GLU A 172 8.06 -13.12 -21.90
C GLU A 172 6.97 -13.96 -22.58
N GLU A 173 6.86 -15.24 -22.21
CA GLU A 173 5.82 -16.16 -22.74
C GLU A 173 4.41 -15.61 -22.46
N SER A 174 4.18 -15.11 -21.24
CA SER A 174 2.88 -14.54 -20.84
C SER A 174 2.49 -13.29 -21.63
N GLN A 175 3.45 -12.55 -22.22
CA GLN A 175 3.17 -11.37 -23.06
C GLN A 175 2.83 -11.76 -24.50
N THR A 176 3.36 -12.89 -24.96
CA THR A 176 3.10 -13.40 -26.32
C THR A 176 1.73 -14.07 -26.47
N GLU A 177 1.11 -14.48 -25.36
CA GLU A 177 -0.18 -15.19 -25.34
C GLU A 177 -1.42 -14.28 -25.25
N THR A 178 -1.27 -12.96 -25.11
CA THR A 178 -2.39 -12.00 -25.24
C THR A 178 -2.53 -11.55 -26.70
N PRO A 179 -3.51 -12.06 -27.48
CA PRO A 179 -3.80 -11.54 -28.81
C PRO A 179 -4.54 -10.21 -28.66
N GLU A 180 -4.23 -9.25 -29.53
CA GLU A 180 -4.99 -8.02 -29.70
C GLU A 180 -6.46 -8.35 -30.00
N GLU A 181 -7.38 -8.00 -29.09
CA GLU A 181 -8.83 -7.92 -29.35
C GLU A 181 -9.24 -6.51 -29.76
#